data_AF-A0A847YD79-F1
#
_entry.id   AF-A0A847YD79-F1
#
_cell.length_a   1.000
_cell.length_b   1.000
_cell.length_c   1.000
_cell.angle_alpha   90.00
_cell.angle_beta   90.00
_cell.angle_gamma   90.00
#
_symmetry.space_group_name_H-M   'P 1'
#
loop_
_entity.id
_entity.type
_entity.pdbx_description
1 polymer ?
#
loop_
_entity_poly.entity_id
_entity_poly.type
_entity_poly.pdbx_seq_one_letter_code
_entity_poly.pdbx_strand_id
1 'polypeptide(L)'
;RDLGCKQLINATNWRTADPVLLEDVERWTYTAADVSAINRYTGGIHSGPMNGWRIDPNHFFVSQSNLLKPEEFPGALKQTAGQPMLITEVSWTSPSLYQAEGPIMAAAYMSLTGVDSFYWFAFDDETWHVDPVWPYWKVGNLNSLKKWSSAIPTHAGMFPAAALAYRLGFIREADQPAVYEERSLRGMWERRVPIISEAGKFDPNRDQGDFAPNSPIRQEIDRLAFFVGPVVVKFDGEESNSRTVQLDRYIDRDRGVVTGLTGEIALDYRNGSLAINSPRCQSWAGFLKAAGGRLELADTVIESQNEYAAVTVVPLDQRPLAASEKILVQVGTTIRPTGWIERDAEVQSDGVTLRGKQIVDTGCGPWRVGATKVCLTVKNPNVRKATRLDVNGYPSGTIPVENGDGGVSLDLPADAIYVVLSP
;
A
#
# COMPACT_ATOMS: atom_id res chain seq x y z
N ARG A 1 -9.91 -9.85 -31.85
CA ARG A 1 -10.16 -11.16 -32.51
C ARG A 1 -10.24 -11.04 -34.02
N ASP A 2 -10.92 -10.03 -34.57
CA ASP A 2 -11.02 -9.81 -36.03
C ASP A 2 -9.67 -9.53 -36.72
N LEU A 3 -8.71 -8.95 -35.98
CA LEU A 3 -7.33 -8.75 -36.44
C LEU A 3 -6.42 -10.00 -36.27
N GLY A 4 -6.94 -11.12 -35.77
CA GLY A 4 -6.16 -12.34 -35.50
C GLY A 4 -5.27 -12.32 -34.24
N CYS A 5 -5.26 -11.22 -33.48
CA CYS A 5 -4.55 -11.13 -32.20
C CYS A 5 -5.16 -12.09 -31.16
N LYS A 6 -4.30 -12.91 -30.53
CA LYS A 6 -4.69 -13.92 -29.51
C LYS A 6 -4.35 -13.49 -28.08
N GLN A 7 -3.60 -12.41 -27.93
CA GLN A 7 -3.22 -11.81 -26.66
C GLN A 7 -4.37 -10.98 -26.12
N LEU A 8 -4.41 -10.83 -24.79
CA LEU A 8 -5.25 -9.82 -24.15
C LEU A 8 -4.70 -8.43 -24.48
N ILE A 9 -5.58 -7.49 -24.74
CA ILE A 9 -5.26 -6.08 -24.96
C ILE A 9 -5.71 -5.32 -23.71
N ASN A 10 -4.78 -4.61 -23.07
CA ASN A 10 -5.12 -3.67 -22.02
C ASN A 10 -5.02 -2.22 -22.55
N ALA A 11 -5.99 -1.39 -22.18
CA ALA A 11 -5.90 0.05 -22.39
C ALA A 11 -5.41 0.71 -21.09
N THR A 12 -4.41 1.58 -21.19
CA THR A 12 -3.76 2.21 -20.03
C THR A 12 -3.39 3.65 -20.32
N ASN A 13 -3.39 4.47 -19.27
CA ASN A 13 -2.85 5.82 -19.27
C ASN A 13 -2.28 6.12 -17.86
N TRP A 14 -1.37 7.07 -17.76
CA TRP A 14 -0.80 7.52 -16.48
C TRP A 14 -1.76 8.49 -15.78
N ARG A 15 -2.36 9.41 -16.54
CA ARG A 15 -3.41 10.30 -16.04
C ARG A 15 -4.23 10.90 -17.17
N THR A 16 -5.50 11.16 -16.87
CA THR A 16 -6.35 12.00 -17.72
C THR A 16 -6.08 13.50 -17.49
N ALA A 17 -6.62 14.35 -18.36
CA ALA A 17 -6.47 15.81 -18.24
C ALA A 17 -7.26 16.40 -17.05
N ASP A 18 -8.39 15.79 -16.67
CA ASP A 18 -9.14 16.13 -15.47
C ASP A 18 -9.72 14.84 -14.85
N PRO A 19 -9.21 14.40 -13.67
CA PRO A 19 -9.61 13.14 -13.06
C PRO A 19 -11.08 13.10 -12.63
N VAL A 20 -11.74 14.24 -12.47
CA VAL A 20 -13.17 14.29 -12.11
C VAL A 20 -14.05 14.28 -13.34
N LEU A 21 -13.70 15.06 -14.36
CA LEU A 21 -14.58 15.32 -15.51
C LEU A 21 -14.32 14.40 -16.70
N LEU A 22 -13.11 13.84 -16.82
CA LEU A 22 -12.67 13.12 -18.02
C LEU A 22 -12.25 11.67 -17.77
N GLU A 23 -12.04 11.26 -16.52
CA GLU A 23 -11.59 9.89 -16.20
C GLU A 23 -12.64 8.83 -16.61
N ASP A 24 -13.92 9.06 -16.34
CA ASP A 24 -14.99 8.15 -16.77
C ASP A 24 -15.09 8.07 -18.31
N VAL A 25 -14.85 9.17 -19.03
CA VAL A 25 -14.82 9.16 -20.51
C VAL A 25 -13.62 8.36 -21.02
N GLU A 26 -12.46 8.52 -20.39
CA GLU A 26 -11.26 7.75 -20.69
C GLU A 26 -11.48 6.25 -20.44
N ARG A 27 -12.04 5.87 -19.27
CA ARG A 27 -12.38 4.48 -18.94
C ARG A 27 -13.46 3.90 -19.84
N TRP A 28 -14.41 4.69 -20.30
CA TRP A 28 -15.35 4.26 -21.32
C TRP A 28 -14.65 3.88 -22.63
N THR A 29 -13.61 4.62 -23.06
CA THR A 29 -12.85 4.21 -24.26
C THR A 29 -12.11 2.88 -24.06
N TYR A 30 -11.81 2.51 -22.81
CA TYR A 30 -11.10 1.27 -22.49
C TYR A 30 -12.00 0.04 -22.60
N THR A 31 -13.33 0.19 -22.62
CA THR A 31 -14.26 -0.94 -22.78
C THR A 31 -14.18 -1.59 -24.16
N ALA A 32 -13.48 -0.96 -25.11
CA ALA A 32 -13.13 -1.57 -26.40
C ALA A 32 -11.98 -2.59 -26.30
N ALA A 33 -11.25 -2.62 -25.16
CA ALA A 33 -10.16 -3.54 -24.88
C ALA A 33 -10.58 -4.62 -23.86
N ASP A 34 -9.77 -5.67 -23.71
CA ASP A 34 -10.08 -6.80 -22.81
C ASP A 34 -9.95 -6.43 -21.33
N VAL A 35 -9.02 -5.51 -21.01
CA VAL A 35 -8.66 -5.15 -19.63
C VAL A 35 -8.45 -3.64 -19.50
N SER A 36 -8.99 -3.05 -18.45
CA SER A 36 -8.66 -1.67 -18.06
C SER A 36 -7.41 -1.66 -17.20
N ALA A 37 -6.47 -0.77 -17.49
CA ALA A 37 -5.22 -0.67 -16.74
C ALA A 37 -4.90 0.78 -16.34
N ILE A 38 -4.03 0.93 -15.33
CA ILE A 38 -3.52 2.23 -14.91
C ILE A 38 -2.13 2.08 -14.27
N ASN A 39 -1.36 3.17 -14.29
CA ASN A 39 -0.09 3.31 -13.59
C ASN A 39 -0.20 4.40 -12.53
N ARG A 40 0.24 4.11 -11.30
CA ARG A 40 0.14 5.05 -10.16
C ARG A 40 1.29 4.88 -9.19
N TYR A 41 1.85 5.99 -8.73
CA TYR A 41 2.93 5.98 -7.75
C TYR A 41 2.55 6.82 -6.52
N THR A 42 3.21 6.56 -5.40
CA THR A 42 3.08 7.32 -4.14
C THR A 42 4.46 7.45 -3.49
N GLY A 43 4.57 8.05 -2.30
CA GLY A 43 5.85 8.19 -1.58
C GLY A 43 6.13 9.61 -1.04
N GLY A 44 5.16 10.51 -1.07
CA GLY A 44 5.32 11.87 -0.54
C GLY A 44 6.15 12.80 -1.44
N ILE A 45 6.64 13.90 -0.86
CA ILE A 45 7.35 14.96 -1.60
C ILE A 45 8.81 14.58 -1.76
N HIS A 46 9.35 14.81 -2.95
CA HIS A 46 10.79 14.82 -3.18
C HIS A 46 11.13 15.90 -4.21
N SER A 47 11.84 16.95 -3.79
CA SER A 47 12.20 18.10 -4.62
C SER A 47 13.70 18.33 -4.72
N GLY A 48 14.14 18.81 -5.88
CA GLY A 48 15.54 19.01 -6.24
C GLY A 48 15.76 18.82 -7.75
N PRO A 49 16.91 19.25 -8.29
CA PRO A 49 17.23 19.01 -9.70
C PRO A 49 17.16 17.52 -10.05
N MET A 50 16.52 17.15 -11.17
CA MET A 50 16.45 15.76 -11.63
C MET A 50 15.73 14.77 -10.65
N ASN A 51 14.95 15.29 -9.71
CA ASN A 51 14.16 14.52 -8.73
C ASN A 51 13.15 13.52 -9.34
N GLY A 52 12.85 13.61 -10.64
CA GLY A 52 11.97 12.68 -11.35
C GLY A 52 12.46 11.23 -11.32
N TRP A 53 13.78 11.01 -11.37
CA TRP A 53 14.35 9.68 -11.58
C TRP A 53 15.55 9.33 -10.69
N ARG A 54 16.12 10.30 -9.97
CA ARG A 54 17.21 10.07 -9.01
C ARG A 54 17.09 10.94 -7.77
N ILE A 55 17.83 10.57 -6.73
CA ILE A 55 17.87 11.26 -5.43
C ILE A 55 19.31 11.72 -5.17
N ASP A 56 19.53 13.02 -4.99
CA ASP A 56 20.88 13.58 -4.83
C ASP A 56 21.06 14.22 -3.44
N PRO A 57 22.30 14.39 -2.97
CA PRO A 57 22.59 15.29 -1.86
C PRO A 57 22.04 16.69 -2.12
N ASN A 58 21.59 17.35 -1.05
CA ASN A 58 20.86 18.62 -1.04
C ASN A 58 19.44 18.59 -1.61
N HIS A 59 18.91 17.44 -2.02
CA HIS A 59 17.48 17.31 -2.26
C HIS A 59 16.69 17.38 -0.95
N PHE A 60 15.41 17.72 -1.08
CA PHE A 60 14.48 17.83 0.03
C PHE A 60 13.36 16.81 -0.11
N PHE A 61 12.84 16.29 0.99
CA PHE A 61 11.73 15.36 0.94
C PHE A 61 10.82 15.43 2.18
N VAL A 62 9.58 15.01 2.00
CA VAL A 62 8.60 14.79 3.07
C VAL A 62 8.08 13.37 2.90
N SER A 63 8.34 12.50 3.87
CA SER A 63 7.77 11.15 3.88
C SER A 63 6.30 11.22 4.24
N GLN A 64 5.48 10.53 3.45
CA GLN A 64 4.05 10.50 3.64
C GLN A 64 3.55 9.06 3.61
N SER A 65 2.73 8.72 4.61
CA SER A 65 2.08 7.42 4.71
C SER A 65 0.70 7.54 4.08
N ASN A 66 0.34 6.58 3.24
CA ASN A 66 -1.02 6.43 2.70
C ASN A 66 -2.01 6.04 3.80
N LEU A 67 -1.53 5.60 4.97
CA LEU A 67 -2.41 5.37 6.11
C LEU A 67 -2.87 6.69 6.74
N LEU A 68 -2.05 7.75 6.69
CA LEU A 68 -2.47 9.10 7.13
C LEU A 68 -3.21 9.87 6.03
N LYS A 69 -2.86 9.62 4.76
CA LYS A 69 -3.42 10.27 3.58
C LYS A 69 -3.97 9.23 2.59
N PRO A 70 -5.09 8.56 2.91
CA PRO A 70 -5.62 7.48 2.10
C PRO A 70 -5.90 7.85 0.65
N GLU A 71 -6.19 9.11 0.34
CA GLU A 71 -6.35 9.61 -1.02
C GLU A 71 -5.13 9.37 -1.94
N GLU A 72 -3.94 9.21 -1.37
CA GLU A 72 -2.71 8.89 -2.10
C GLU A 72 -2.53 7.39 -2.36
N PHE A 73 -3.38 6.53 -1.78
CA PHE A 73 -3.33 5.11 -2.08
C PHE A 73 -3.57 4.87 -3.58
N PRO A 74 -2.65 4.17 -4.27
CA PRO A 74 -2.79 3.88 -5.69
C PRO A 74 -4.01 3.02 -6.02
N GLY A 75 -4.42 2.13 -5.11
CA GLY A 75 -5.50 1.16 -5.31
C GLY A 75 -6.91 1.66 -5.02
N ALA A 76 -7.11 2.94 -4.69
CA ALA A 76 -8.46 3.52 -4.61
C ALA A 76 -9.00 3.75 -6.03
N LEU A 77 -9.55 2.69 -6.64
CA LEU A 77 -9.95 2.62 -8.04
C LEU A 77 -11.46 2.50 -8.23
N LYS A 78 -11.97 3.19 -9.26
CA LYS A 78 -13.34 3.06 -9.75
C LYS A 78 -13.33 2.07 -10.92
N GLN A 79 -13.99 0.94 -10.73
CA GLN A 79 -13.94 -0.20 -11.64
C GLN A 79 -15.10 -0.18 -12.62
N THR A 80 -14.84 -0.45 -13.91
CA THR A 80 -15.90 -0.62 -14.89
C THR A 80 -16.61 -1.96 -14.68
N ALA A 81 -17.93 -1.94 -14.56
CA ALA A 81 -18.75 -3.12 -14.32
C ALA A 81 -18.50 -4.21 -15.39
N GLY A 82 -18.10 -5.40 -14.93
CA GLY A 82 -17.87 -6.55 -15.80
C GLY A 82 -16.58 -6.50 -16.63
N GLN A 83 -15.70 -5.52 -16.40
CA GLN A 83 -14.40 -5.44 -17.06
C GLN A 83 -13.28 -5.64 -16.03
N PRO A 84 -12.33 -6.56 -16.26
CA PRO A 84 -11.16 -6.70 -15.41
C PRO A 84 -10.35 -5.40 -15.34
N MET A 85 -9.80 -5.13 -14.16
CA MET A 85 -8.99 -3.95 -13.90
C MET A 85 -7.68 -4.32 -13.21
N LEU A 86 -6.57 -3.77 -13.70
CA LEU A 86 -5.26 -3.96 -13.08
C LEU A 86 -4.49 -2.66 -12.96
N ILE A 87 -3.56 -2.64 -12.01
CA ILE A 87 -2.52 -1.63 -11.92
C ILE A 87 -1.25 -2.22 -12.53
N THR A 88 -0.82 -1.73 -13.69
CA THR A 88 0.35 -2.25 -14.42
C THR A 88 1.68 -1.79 -13.82
N GLU A 89 1.69 -0.63 -13.16
CA GLU A 89 2.87 -0.11 -12.46
C GLU A 89 2.46 0.63 -11.18
N VAL A 90 3.07 0.22 -10.07
CA VAL A 90 2.92 0.89 -8.77
C VAL A 90 4.17 0.83 -7.91
N SER A 91 4.43 1.89 -7.15
CA SER A 91 5.57 1.96 -6.24
C SER A 91 5.34 2.96 -5.12
N TRP A 92 5.86 2.67 -3.91
CA TRP A 92 6.12 3.69 -2.92
C TRP A 92 7.54 4.21 -3.16
N THR A 93 7.64 5.40 -3.72
CA THR A 93 8.90 5.93 -4.24
C THR A 93 9.86 6.34 -3.13
N SER A 94 11.15 6.05 -3.34
CA SER A 94 12.19 6.59 -2.48
C SER A 94 12.33 8.11 -2.70
N PRO A 95 12.71 8.90 -1.67
CA PRO A 95 13.23 8.51 -0.37
C PRO A 95 12.18 8.36 0.76
N SER A 96 10.90 8.11 0.45
CA SER A 96 9.86 7.95 1.48
C SER A 96 10.24 6.91 2.53
N LEU A 97 9.89 7.14 3.79
CA LEU A 97 10.13 6.21 4.90
C LEU A 97 9.08 5.08 4.95
N TYR A 98 7.82 5.41 4.71
CA TYR A 98 6.68 4.58 5.07
C TYR A 98 6.27 3.63 3.94
N GLN A 99 7.22 2.84 3.44
CA GLN A 99 7.01 1.97 2.28
C GLN A 99 6.46 0.58 2.67
N ALA A 100 6.79 0.09 3.88
CA ALA A 100 6.40 -1.25 4.33
C ALA A 100 4.88 -1.48 4.47
N GLU A 101 4.08 -0.41 4.51
CA GLU A 101 2.62 -0.49 4.52
C GLU A 101 2.07 -0.94 3.17
N GLY A 102 2.78 -0.65 2.07
CA GLY A 102 2.24 -0.79 0.73
C GLY A 102 1.79 -2.21 0.39
N PRO A 103 2.64 -3.23 0.58
CA PRO A 103 2.26 -4.60 0.23
C PRO A 103 1.04 -5.13 0.96
N ILE A 104 0.92 -4.88 2.27
CA ILE A 104 -0.23 -5.34 3.04
C ILE A 104 -1.48 -4.48 2.79
N MET A 105 -1.33 -3.17 2.54
CA MET A 105 -2.41 -2.29 2.11
C MET A 105 -2.97 -2.70 0.74
N ALA A 106 -2.09 -3.06 -0.20
CA ALA A 106 -2.48 -3.62 -1.49
C ALA A 106 -3.23 -4.95 -1.30
N ALA A 107 -2.69 -5.88 -0.51
CA ALA A 107 -3.38 -7.15 -0.25
C ALA A 107 -4.77 -6.93 0.38
N ALA A 108 -4.90 -6.00 1.33
CA ALA A 108 -6.18 -5.68 1.98
C ALA A 108 -7.20 -5.15 0.99
N TYR A 109 -6.89 -4.05 0.29
CA TYR A 109 -7.88 -3.36 -0.52
C TYR A 109 -8.13 -4.02 -1.87
N MET A 110 -7.13 -4.67 -2.48
CA MET A 110 -7.38 -5.42 -3.71
C MET A 110 -8.22 -6.66 -3.43
N SER A 111 -8.03 -7.34 -2.27
CA SER A 111 -8.95 -8.42 -1.85
C SER A 111 -10.35 -7.90 -1.59
N LEU A 112 -10.50 -6.78 -0.86
CA LEU A 112 -11.81 -6.21 -0.53
C LEU A 112 -12.60 -5.75 -1.77
N THR A 113 -11.90 -5.12 -2.72
CA THR A 113 -12.53 -4.42 -3.84
C THR A 113 -12.64 -5.26 -5.11
N GLY A 114 -11.91 -6.38 -5.22
CA GLY A 114 -11.95 -7.26 -6.39
C GLY A 114 -11.09 -6.79 -7.57
N VAL A 115 -10.20 -5.80 -7.39
CA VAL A 115 -9.24 -5.40 -8.45
C VAL A 115 -8.31 -6.57 -8.74
N ASP A 116 -8.17 -6.95 -10.02
CA ASP A 116 -7.58 -8.24 -10.43
C ASP A 116 -6.05 -8.34 -10.24
N SER A 117 -5.32 -7.22 -10.34
CA SER A 117 -3.86 -7.25 -10.16
C SER A 117 -3.23 -5.91 -9.76
N PHE A 118 -2.09 -6.01 -9.05
CA PHE A 118 -1.31 -4.91 -8.51
C PHE A 118 0.19 -5.14 -8.79
N TYR A 119 0.71 -4.61 -9.90
CA TYR A 119 2.07 -4.88 -10.39
C TYR A 119 3.11 -3.87 -9.90
N TRP A 120 4.05 -4.35 -9.09
CA TRP A 120 5.09 -3.55 -8.45
C TRP A 120 6.22 -3.13 -9.40
N PHE A 121 6.46 -1.81 -9.48
CA PHE A 121 7.51 -1.17 -10.25
C PHE A 121 8.60 -0.60 -9.31
N ALA A 122 9.89 -0.67 -9.59
CA ALA A 122 10.58 -1.40 -10.66
C ALA A 122 11.39 -2.56 -10.06
N PHE A 123 11.51 -3.68 -10.79
CA PHE A 123 12.43 -4.76 -10.45
C PHE A 123 13.62 -4.71 -11.41
N ASP A 124 14.70 -4.07 -10.97
CA ASP A 124 15.91 -3.87 -11.77
C ASP A 124 16.98 -4.95 -11.56
N ASP A 125 16.79 -5.82 -10.56
CA ASP A 125 17.72 -6.87 -10.17
C ASP A 125 16.99 -8.23 -10.03
N GLU A 126 17.69 -9.33 -10.29
CA GLU A 126 17.13 -10.69 -10.18
C GLU A 126 16.77 -11.10 -8.75
N THR A 127 17.39 -10.45 -7.76
CA THR A 127 17.19 -10.76 -6.33
C THR A 127 16.93 -9.49 -5.51
N TRP A 128 17.88 -9.10 -4.65
CA TRP A 128 17.84 -7.87 -3.87
C TRP A 128 18.59 -6.79 -4.61
N HIS A 129 18.04 -5.59 -4.59
CA HIS A 129 18.73 -4.39 -5.02
C HIS A 129 19.73 -3.96 -3.94
N VAL A 130 20.91 -4.58 -3.93
CA VAL A 130 21.90 -4.40 -2.84
C VAL A 130 22.57 -3.03 -2.90
N ASP A 131 22.88 -2.52 -4.10
CA ASP A 131 23.54 -1.23 -4.28
C ASP A 131 22.58 -0.18 -4.86
N PRO A 132 22.03 0.71 -4.03
CA PRO A 132 21.02 1.67 -4.46
C PRO A 132 21.60 2.90 -5.19
N VAL A 133 22.92 2.97 -5.34
CA VAL A 133 23.57 4.15 -5.94
C VAL A 133 23.65 4.03 -7.47
N TRP A 134 23.69 5.18 -8.12
CA TRP A 134 24.15 5.31 -9.50
C TRP A 134 25.67 5.50 -9.49
N PRO A 135 26.47 4.50 -9.93
CA PRO A 135 27.93 4.56 -9.73
C PRO A 135 28.64 5.65 -10.53
N TYR A 136 28.03 6.12 -11.63
CA TYR A 136 28.60 7.11 -12.53
C TYR A 136 27.98 8.52 -12.39
N TRP A 137 26.89 8.68 -11.63
CA TRP A 137 26.29 10.00 -11.38
C TRP A 137 26.74 10.56 -10.03
N LYS A 138 27.89 11.22 -10.05
CA LYS A 138 28.49 11.91 -8.90
C LYS A 138 27.87 13.29 -8.68
N VAL A 139 27.62 13.62 -7.41
CA VAL A 139 27.28 14.97 -6.95
C VAL A 139 28.26 15.34 -5.85
N GLY A 140 29.28 16.13 -6.20
CA GLY A 140 30.47 16.29 -5.37
C GLY A 140 31.19 14.96 -5.18
N ASN A 141 31.46 14.57 -3.92
CA ASN A 141 32.10 13.30 -3.58
C ASN A 141 31.11 12.14 -3.39
N LEU A 142 29.80 12.40 -3.49
CA LEU A 142 28.73 11.43 -3.24
C LEU A 142 28.13 10.91 -4.54
N ASN A 143 27.41 9.79 -4.46
CA ASN A 143 26.64 9.25 -5.59
C ASN A 143 25.17 9.64 -5.48
N SER A 144 24.51 9.80 -6.62
CA SER A 144 23.05 9.85 -6.69
C SER A 144 22.47 8.48 -6.34
N LEU A 145 21.28 8.40 -5.74
CA LEU A 145 20.55 7.14 -5.59
C LEU A 145 19.52 6.93 -6.69
N LYS A 146 19.23 5.66 -6.96
CA LYS A 146 18.07 5.24 -7.74
C LYS A 146 16.79 5.53 -6.98
N LYS A 147 15.82 6.14 -7.66
CA LYS A 147 14.52 6.49 -7.06
C LYS A 147 13.55 5.32 -7.03
N TRP A 148 13.60 4.50 -8.08
CA TRP A 148 12.63 3.44 -8.36
C TRP A 148 13.24 2.09 -8.00
N SER A 149 12.65 1.37 -7.05
CA SER A 149 12.97 -0.03 -6.79
C SER A 149 11.92 -0.68 -5.90
N SER A 150 11.43 -1.84 -6.31
CA SER A 150 10.61 -2.76 -5.51
C SER A 150 11.40 -3.99 -5.03
N ALA A 151 12.65 -4.17 -5.50
CA ALA A 151 13.56 -5.21 -5.05
C ALA A 151 14.28 -4.86 -3.71
N ILE A 152 13.57 -4.19 -2.80
CA ILE A 152 14.07 -3.68 -1.52
C ILE A 152 13.31 -4.29 -0.33
N PRO A 153 13.87 -4.27 0.90
CA PRO A 153 13.25 -4.95 2.05
C PRO A 153 11.82 -4.51 2.37
N THR A 154 11.47 -3.24 2.15
CA THR A 154 10.12 -2.70 2.42
C THR A 154 9.08 -3.04 1.36
N HIS A 155 9.50 -3.56 0.19
CA HIS A 155 8.63 -4.02 -0.88
C HIS A 155 8.73 -5.54 -1.02
N ALA A 156 9.71 -6.05 -1.78
CA ALA A 156 9.92 -7.48 -1.99
C ALA A 156 9.98 -8.28 -0.67
N GLY A 157 10.61 -7.71 0.37
CA GLY A 157 10.66 -8.36 1.68
C GLY A 157 9.32 -8.45 2.40
N MET A 158 8.32 -7.68 1.97
CA MET A 158 6.97 -7.71 2.52
C MET A 158 5.99 -8.53 1.67
N PHE A 159 6.43 -9.09 0.54
CA PHE A 159 5.56 -9.86 -0.35
C PHE A 159 5.14 -11.23 0.19
N PRO A 160 5.95 -12.03 0.90
CA PRO A 160 5.55 -13.40 1.25
C PRO A 160 4.19 -13.48 1.96
N ALA A 161 3.97 -12.70 3.02
CA ALA A 161 2.69 -12.71 3.72
C ALA A 161 1.56 -12.03 2.92
N ALA A 162 1.84 -10.89 2.29
CA ALA A 162 0.85 -10.13 1.50
C ALA A 162 0.35 -10.91 0.27
N ALA A 163 1.25 -11.61 -0.41
CA ALA A 163 0.94 -12.42 -1.58
C ALA A 163 0.09 -13.65 -1.21
N LEU A 164 0.38 -14.32 -0.09
CA LEU A 164 -0.49 -15.38 0.43
C LEU A 164 -1.88 -14.81 0.77
N ALA A 165 -1.92 -13.66 1.45
CA ALA A 165 -3.17 -13.05 1.87
C ALA A 165 -4.09 -12.73 0.68
N TYR A 166 -3.53 -12.13 -0.37
CA TYR A 166 -4.24 -11.78 -1.60
C TYR A 166 -4.56 -13.01 -2.46
N ARG A 167 -3.55 -13.79 -2.86
CA ARG A 167 -3.71 -14.85 -3.87
C ARG A 167 -4.50 -16.06 -3.39
N LEU A 168 -4.53 -16.31 -2.08
CA LEU A 168 -5.27 -17.44 -1.49
C LEU A 168 -6.59 -17.00 -0.83
N GLY A 169 -6.98 -15.73 -0.99
CA GLY A 169 -8.23 -15.19 -0.43
C GLY A 169 -8.29 -15.31 1.09
N PHE A 170 -7.20 -14.95 1.78
CA PHE A 170 -7.22 -14.90 3.25
C PHE A 170 -7.98 -13.68 3.77
N ILE A 171 -8.14 -12.65 2.94
CA ILE A 171 -8.99 -11.48 3.17
C ILE A 171 -10.15 -11.60 2.19
N ARG A 172 -11.37 -11.38 2.68
CA ARG A 172 -12.59 -11.60 1.90
C ARG A 172 -12.90 -10.41 0.99
N GLU A 173 -13.39 -10.70 -0.21
CA GLU A 173 -13.99 -9.72 -1.11
C GLU A 173 -15.36 -9.27 -0.61
N ALA A 174 -15.74 -8.01 -0.85
CA ALA A 174 -17.07 -7.54 -0.48
C ALA A 174 -18.15 -8.16 -1.38
N ASP A 175 -19.23 -8.66 -0.79
CA ASP A 175 -20.35 -9.27 -1.52
C ASP A 175 -21.19 -8.28 -2.34
N GLN A 176 -20.93 -6.97 -2.17
CA GLN A 176 -21.60 -5.89 -2.88
C GLN A 176 -20.68 -4.65 -2.98
N PRO A 177 -20.87 -3.76 -3.97
CA PRO A 177 -20.14 -2.51 -4.03
C PRO A 177 -20.57 -1.55 -2.91
N ALA A 178 -19.62 -0.76 -2.40
CA ALA A 178 -19.93 0.38 -1.55
C ALA A 178 -20.63 1.49 -2.34
N VAL A 179 -20.23 1.68 -3.59
CA VAL A 179 -20.87 2.61 -4.54
C VAL A 179 -21.04 1.94 -5.89
N TYR A 180 -22.25 1.98 -6.43
CA TYR A 180 -22.56 1.57 -7.79
C TYR A 180 -23.12 2.78 -8.54
N GLU A 181 -22.41 3.26 -9.55
CA GLU A 181 -22.82 4.39 -10.37
C GLU A 181 -23.20 3.93 -11.78
N GLU A 182 -24.31 4.42 -12.31
CA GLU A 182 -24.60 4.35 -13.74
C GLU A 182 -24.36 5.73 -14.36
N ARG A 183 -23.61 5.78 -15.47
CA ARG A 183 -23.32 7.02 -16.20
C ARG A 183 -23.96 6.96 -17.58
N SER A 184 -24.77 7.96 -17.93
CA SER A 184 -25.28 8.08 -19.30
C SER A 184 -24.19 8.58 -20.25
N LEU A 185 -24.17 8.14 -21.51
CA LEU A 185 -23.23 8.65 -22.51
C LEU A 185 -23.36 10.17 -22.68
N ARG A 186 -24.59 10.68 -22.73
CA ARG A 186 -24.86 12.12 -22.81
C ARG A 186 -24.25 12.87 -21.62
N GLY A 187 -24.48 12.40 -20.40
CA GLY A 187 -23.96 13.03 -19.19
C GLY A 187 -22.43 13.05 -19.15
N MET A 188 -21.77 11.98 -19.62
CA MET A 188 -20.32 11.95 -19.75
C MET A 188 -19.79 12.96 -20.80
N TRP A 189 -20.42 13.07 -21.97
CA TRP A 189 -19.99 14.00 -23.03
C TRP A 189 -20.24 15.46 -22.67
N GLU A 190 -21.30 15.72 -21.90
CA GLU A 190 -21.60 17.02 -21.31
C GLU A 190 -20.71 17.33 -20.09
N ARG A 191 -19.79 16.42 -19.71
CA ARG A 191 -18.88 16.53 -18.55
C ARG A 191 -19.63 16.77 -17.25
N ARG A 192 -20.78 16.10 -17.08
CA ARG A 192 -21.49 16.08 -15.80
C ARG A 192 -20.58 15.46 -14.74
N VAL A 193 -20.55 16.07 -13.56
CA VAL A 193 -19.74 15.59 -12.43
C VAL A 193 -20.26 14.21 -11.99
N PRO A 194 -19.41 13.18 -11.87
CA PRO A 194 -19.82 11.90 -11.28
C PRO A 194 -20.20 12.08 -9.81
N ILE A 195 -21.01 11.15 -9.28
CA ILE A 195 -21.30 11.14 -7.84
C ILE A 195 -20.04 10.88 -7.00
N ILE A 196 -19.07 10.17 -7.57
CA ILE A 196 -17.74 9.91 -7.00
C ILE A 196 -16.67 9.83 -8.10
N SER A 197 -15.48 10.37 -7.84
CA SER A 197 -14.30 10.12 -8.68
C SER A 197 -13.10 9.77 -7.81
N GLU A 198 -12.10 9.20 -8.47
CA GLU A 198 -10.81 8.94 -7.86
C GLU A 198 -10.09 10.27 -7.55
N ALA A 199 -9.13 10.24 -6.61
CA ALA A 199 -8.31 11.41 -6.31
C ALA A 199 -7.36 11.73 -7.46
N GLY A 200 -6.90 12.99 -7.55
CA GLY A 200 -5.84 13.36 -8.49
C GLY A 200 -4.57 12.54 -8.22
N LYS A 201 -3.79 12.27 -9.27
CA LYS A 201 -2.56 11.47 -9.20
C LYS A 201 -1.36 12.23 -9.75
N PHE A 202 -0.19 11.90 -9.22
CA PHE A 202 1.07 12.61 -9.47
C PHE A 202 2.13 11.65 -9.99
N ASP A 203 2.77 12.02 -11.09
CA ASP A 203 3.97 11.37 -11.60
C ASP A 203 5.11 12.41 -11.70
N PRO A 204 6.20 12.23 -10.93
CA PRO A 204 7.30 13.19 -10.90
C PRO A 204 8.11 13.27 -12.20
N ASN A 205 7.91 12.37 -13.16
CA ASN A 205 8.51 12.44 -14.49
C ASN A 205 7.63 13.17 -15.53
N ARG A 206 6.35 13.39 -15.22
CA ARG A 206 5.35 13.91 -16.17
C ARG A 206 4.70 15.21 -15.70
N ASP A 207 4.62 15.41 -14.40
CA ASP A 207 3.85 16.50 -13.79
C ASP A 207 4.74 17.64 -13.31
N GLN A 208 4.18 18.84 -13.40
CA GLN A 208 4.73 20.02 -12.73
C GLN A 208 4.19 20.07 -11.30
N GLY A 209 4.98 20.62 -10.38
CA GLY A 209 4.65 20.68 -8.96
C GLY A 209 5.15 19.46 -8.19
N ASP A 210 4.69 19.32 -6.95
CA ASP A 210 5.16 18.28 -6.02
C ASP A 210 4.10 17.22 -5.69
N PHE A 211 2.82 17.51 -5.98
CA PHE A 211 1.69 16.62 -5.75
C PHE A 211 0.60 16.79 -6.81
N ALA A 212 -0.34 15.85 -6.79
CA ALA A 212 -1.55 15.97 -7.58
C ALA A 212 -2.45 17.02 -6.93
N PRO A 213 -2.86 18.08 -7.66
CA PRO A 213 -3.81 19.02 -7.10
C PRO A 213 -5.12 18.31 -6.78
N ASN A 214 -5.63 18.52 -5.57
CA ASN A 214 -6.99 18.11 -5.25
C ASN A 214 -7.96 18.90 -6.14
N SER A 215 -8.84 18.19 -6.85
CA SER A 215 -9.88 18.86 -7.62
C SER A 215 -10.79 19.67 -6.66
N PRO A 216 -11.05 20.96 -6.95
CA PRO A 216 -11.97 21.76 -6.15
C PRO A 216 -13.45 21.36 -6.37
N ILE A 217 -13.72 20.49 -7.35
CA ILE A 217 -15.06 20.02 -7.69
C ILE A 217 -15.55 19.11 -6.57
N ARG A 218 -16.60 19.56 -5.87
CA ARG A 218 -17.27 18.76 -4.85
C ARG A 218 -18.01 17.59 -5.49
N GLN A 219 -17.87 16.43 -4.88
CA GLN A 219 -18.58 15.20 -5.23
C GLN A 219 -19.68 14.95 -4.22
N GLU A 220 -20.71 14.22 -4.64
CA GLU A 220 -21.85 13.88 -3.78
C GLU A 220 -21.45 12.86 -2.71
N ILE A 221 -20.61 11.90 -3.10
CA ILE A 221 -20.18 10.81 -2.23
C ILE A 221 -18.77 11.07 -1.70
N ASP A 222 -18.59 10.70 -0.44
CA ASP A 222 -17.32 10.70 0.25
C ASP A 222 -16.30 9.76 -0.42
N ARG A 223 -15.12 10.27 -0.76
CA ARG A 223 -14.03 9.46 -1.34
C ARG A 223 -13.51 8.37 -0.40
N LEU A 224 -13.76 8.46 0.90
CA LEU A 224 -13.46 7.35 1.81
C LEU A 224 -14.27 6.08 1.49
N ALA A 225 -15.31 6.16 0.63
CA ALA A 225 -16.03 4.99 0.13
C ALA A 225 -15.14 3.96 -0.59
N PHE A 226 -14.03 4.39 -1.22
CA PHE A 226 -13.04 3.46 -1.81
C PHE A 226 -12.38 2.53 -0.79
N PHE A 227 -12.44 2.87 0.50
CA PHE A 227 -11.91 2.06 1.61
C PHE A 227 -13.03 1.28 2.34
N VAL A 228 -14.30 1.56 2.02
CA VAL A 228 -15.45 0.79 2.49
C VAL A 228 -15.63 -0.46 1.63
N GLY A 229 -15.50 -0.36 0.30
CA GLY A 229 -15.64 -1.49 -0.60
C GLY A 229 -15.52 -1.11 -2.07
N PRO A 230 -15.89 -2.00 -3.01
CA PRO A 230 -15.80 -1.72 -4.43
C PRO A 230 -16.58 -0.45 -4.81
N VAL A 231 -15.96 0.40 -5.62
CA VAL A 231 -16.63 1.51 -6.31
C VAL A 231 -16.71 1.11 -7.78
N VAL A 232 -17.93 0.89 -8.27
CA VAL A 232 -18.18 0.32 -9.60
C VAL A 232 -18.99 1.29 -10.45
N VAL A 233 -18.63 1.42 -11.71
CA VAL A 233 -19.34 2.23 -12.70
C VAL A 233 -19.81 1.39 -13.88
N LYS A 234 -21.06 1.58 -14.29
CA LYS A 234 -21.59 1.10 -15.56
C LYS A 234 -21.79 2.28 -16.48
N PHE A 235 -21.13 2.23 -17.64
CA PHE A 235 -21.34 3.20 -18.70
C PHE A 235 -22.55 2.85 -19.56
N ASP A 236 -23.12 3.86 -20.23
CA ASP A 236 -24.35 3.74 -21.02
C ASP A 236 -25.52 3.19 -20.20
N GLY A 237 -25.64 3.70 -18.98
CA GLY A 237 -26.71 3.37 -18.04
C GLY A 237 -27.63 4.55 -17.72
N GLU A 238 -28.60 4.30 -16.85
CA GLU A 238 -29.56 5.28 -16.36
C GLU A 238 -29.08 5.85 -15.03
N GLU A 239 -28.73 7.13 -15.00
CA GLU A 239 -28.08 7.75 -13.82
C GLU A 239 -28.90 7.62 -12.53
N SER A 240 -30.23 7.53 -12.62
CA SER A 240 -31.14 7.30 -11.50
C SER A 240 -30.99 5.93 -10.83
N ASN A 241 -30.29 4.98 -11.45
CA ASN A 241 -30.00 3.66 -10.88
C ASN A 241 -28.78 3.66 -9.97
N SER A 242 -28.05 4.78 -9.89
CA SER A 242 -26.89 4.91 -9.02
C SER A 242 -27.30 4.77 -7.56
N ARG A 243 -26.48 4.07 -6.78
CA ARG A 243 -26.74 3.73 -5.38
C ARG A 243 -25.46 3.62 -4.58
N THR A 244 -25.58 3.86 -3.28
CA THR A 244 -24.51 3.72 -2.31
C THR A 244 -25.04 2.98 -1.08
N VAL A 245 -24.16 2.29 -0.37
CA VAL A 245 -24.48 1.77 0.97
C VAL A 245 -24.66 2.94 1.95
N GLN A 246 -25.18 2.66 3.15
CA GLN A 246 -25.21 3.64 4.23
C GLN A 246 -23.78 3.85 4.76
N LEU A 247 -23.04 4.77 4.14
CA LEU A 247 -21.60 4.99 4.36
C LEU A 247 -21.26 5.45 5.79
N ASP A 248 -22.19 6.13 6.46
CA ASP A 248 -22.07 6.57 7.85
C ASP A 248 -21.93 5.40 8.83
N ARG A 249 -22.34 4.18 8.46
CA ARG A 249 -22.10 2.96 9.25
C ARG A 249 -20.65 2.47 9.20
N TYR A 250 -19.89 2.94 8.21
CA TYR A 250 -18.55 2.44 7.90
C TYR A 250 -17.48 3.53 8.00
N ILE A 251 -17.88 4.80 7.86
CA ILE A 251 -17.00 5.96 7.91
C ILE A 251 -17.31 6.75 9.18
N ASP A 252 -16.50 6.53 10.22
CA ASP A 252 -16.54 7.31 11.44
C ASP A 252 -15.59 8.52 11.29
N ARG A 253 -16.13 9.65 10.86
CA ARG A 253 -15.35 10.90 10.67
C ARG A 253 -14.85 11.47 12.00
N ASP A 254 -15.61 11.27 13.08
CA ASP A 254 -15.29 11.80 14.41
C ASP A 254 -14.11 11.07 15.03
N ARG A 255 -13.95 9.77 14.76
CA ARG A 255 -12.76 8.98 15.13
C ARG A 255 -11.68 9.02 14.07
N GLY A 256 -12.05 9.26 12.81
CA GLY A 256 -11.15 9.17 11.66
C GLY A 256 -10.87 7.72 11.26
N VAL A 257 -11.90 6.87 11.30
CA VAL A 257 -11.79 5.43 11.04
C VAL A 257 -12.73 5.03 9.91
N VAL A 258 -12.24 4.23 8.96
CA VAL A 258 -13.04 3.57 7.92
C VAL A 258 -12.99 2.06 8.12
N THR A 259 -14.14 1.41 8.13
CA THR A 259 -14.26 -0.06 8.21
C THR A 259 -14.75 -0.61 6.87
N GLY A 260 -14.09 -1.64 6.36
CA GLY A 260 -14.51 -2.32 5.12
C GLY A 260 -15.83 -3.07 5.29
N LEU A 261 -16.57 -3.27 4.19
CA LEU A 261 -17.87 -3.96 4.15
C LEU A 261 -17.84 -5.37 4.77
N THR A 262 -16.70 -6.04 4.70
CA THR A 262 -16.52 -7.40 5.26
C THR A 262 -16.33 -7.40 6.78
N GLY A 263 -16.03 -6.25 7.38
CA GLY A 263 -15.65 -6.10 8.79
C GLY A 263 -14.22 -6.55 9.11
N GLU A 264 -13.45 -7.05 8.13
CA GLU A 264 -12.10 -7.57 8.36
C GLU A 264 -11.02 -6.48 8.33
N ILE A 265 -11.32 -5.29 7.80
CA ILE A 265 -10.35 -4.21 7.59
C ILE A 265 -10.83 -2.96 8.32
N ALA A 266 -9.94 -2.33 9.09
CA ALA A 266 -10.14 -1.02 9.69
C ALA A 266 -8.94 -0.11 9.44
N LEU A 267 -9.18 1.03 8.79
CA LEU A 267 -8.20 2.08 8.57
C LEU A 267 -8.49 3.25 9.51
N ASP A 268 -7.62 3.47 10.48
CA ASP A 268 -7.58 4.70 11.27
C ASP A 268 -6.66 5.70 10.56
N TYR A 269 -7.26 6.56 9.74
CA TYR A 269 -6.51 7.53 8.95
C TYR A 269 -6.10 8.77 9.75
N ARG A 270 -6.66 8.95 10.94
CA ARG A 270 -6.25 10.03 11.84
C ARG A 270 -4.92 9.70 12.51
N ASN A 271 -4.75 8.46 12.95
CA ASN A 271 -3.54 7.99 13.63
C ASN A 271 -2.58 7.25 12.67
N GLY A 272 -3.02 6.96 11.45
CA GLY A 272 -2.19 6.36 10.41
C GLY A 272 -1.92 4.87 10.65
N SER A 273 -2.97 4.10 10.90
CA SER A 273 -2.84 2.66 11.11
C SER A 273 -3.91 1.85 10.39
N LEU A 274 -3.51 0.69 9.89
CA LEU A 274 -4.37 -0.30 9.23
C LEU A 274 -4.37 -1.59 10.05
N ALA A 275 -5.56 -2.03 10.46
CA ALA A 275 -5.79 -3.32 11.07
C ALA A 275 -6.49 -4.25 10.08
N ILE A 276 -6.01 -5.50 10.00
CA ILE A 276 -6.66 -6.61 9.29
C ILE A 276 -6.92 -7.70 10.31
N ASN A 277 -8.17 -8.16 10.40
CA ASN A 277 -8.62 -9.16 11.37
C ASN A 277 -9.48 -10.24 10.70
N SER A 278 -8.88 -10.99 9.77
CA SER A 278 -9.54 -12.15 9.20
C SER A 278 -9.05 -13.44 9.89
N PRO A 279 -9.78 -14.57 9.75
CA PRO A 279 -9.34 -15.85 10.32
C PRO A 279 -7.99 -16.33 9.78
N ARG A 280 -7.55 -15.87 8.61
CA ARG A 280 -6.31 -16.34 7.94
C ARG A 280 -5.30 -15.22 7.68
N CYS A 281 -5.59 -13.99 8.09
CA CYS A 281 -4.66 -12.88 7.99
C CYS A 281 -4.95 -11.90 9.12
N GLN A 282 -3.98 -11.75 10.02
CA GLN A 282 -4.02 -10.74 11.08
C GLN A 282 -2.82 -9.83 10.93
N SER A 283 -3.08 -8.53 10.83
CA SER A 283 -2.03 -7.54 10.57
C SER A 283 -2.33 -6.22 11.26
N TRP A 284 -1.26 -5.56 11.67
CA TRP A 284 -1.26 -4.14 12.02
C TRP A 284 -0.10 -3.45 11.29
N ALA A 285 -0.41 -2.40 10.54
CA ALA A 285 0.56 -1.59 9.84
C ALA A 285 0.38 -0.11 10.15
N GLY A 286 1.48 0.65 10.17
CA GLY A 286 1.48 2.09 10.37
C GLY A 286 2.13 2.50 11.69
N PHE A 287 1.60 3.56 12.31
CA PHE A 287 2.21 4.19 13.49
C PHE A 287 1.88 3.45 14.80
N LEU A 288 2.39 2.23 14.97
CA LEU A 288 1.92 1.27 15.97
C LEU A 288 2.03 1.77 17.42
N LYS A 289 3.10 2.51 17.76
CA LYS A 289 3.24 3.11 19.09
C LYS A 289 2.21 4.20 19.35
N ALA A 290 1.95 5.06 18.36
CA ALA A 290 0.93 6.10 18.44
C ALA A 290 -0.50 5.50 18.50
N ALA A 291 -0.70 4.35 17.86
CA ALA A 291 -1.94 3.57 17.93
C ALA A 291 -2.17 2.85 19.29
N GLY A 292 -1.33 3.12 20.31
CA GLY A 292 -1.47 2.60 21.66
C GLY A 292 -0.39 1.58 22.05
N GLY A 293 0.44 1.13 21.11
CA GLY A 293 1.59 0.25 21.37
C GLY A 293 1.24 -1.18 21.76
N ARG A 294 -0.02 -1.49 22.11
CA ARG A 294 -0.53 -2.84 22.33
C ARG A 294 -1.82 -3.03 21.55
N LEU A 295 -1.77 -3.90 20.56
CA LEU A 295 -2.75 -4.01 19.48
C LEU A 295 -3.32 -5.42 19.49
N GLU A 296 -4.60 -5.56 19.84
CA GLU A 296 -5.26 -6.86 19.91
C GLU A 296 -6.08 -7.14 18.65
N LEU A 297 -5.94 -8.35 18.14
CA LEU A 297 -6.77 -8.96 17.11
C LEU A 297 -7.36 -10.27 17.65
N ALA A 298 -8.11 -11.00 16.82
CA ALA A 298 -8.78 -12.22 17.27
C ALA A 298 -7.78 -13.24 17.85
N ASP A 299 -6.73 -13.57 17.09
CA ASP A 299 -5.76 -14.63 17.43
C ASP A 299 -4.36 -14.10 17.77
N THR A 300 -4.15 -12.78 17.69
CA THR A 300 -2.83 -12.18 17.91
C THR A 300 -2.91 -10.96 18.81
N VAL A 301 -1.83 -10.71 19.55
CA VAL A 301 -1.58 -9.45 20.24
C VAL A 301 -0.19 -8.98 19.83
N ILE A 302 -0.11 -7.75 19.32
CA ILE A 302 1.13 -7.13 18.87
C ILE A 302 1.46 -5.99 19.83
N GLU A 303 2.54 -6.15 20.58
CA GLU A 303 3.09 -5.11 21.44
C GLU A 303 4.32 -4.51 20.78
N SER A 304 4.26 -3.22 20.40
CA SER A 304 5.27 -2.58 19.56
C SER A 304 5.77 -1.27 20.16
N GLN A 305 7.09 -1.15 20.25
CA GLN A 305 7.79 0.10 20.55
C GLN A 305 8.31 0.79 19.28
N ASN A 306 7.98 0.27 18.09
CA ASN A 306 8.29 0.94 16.83
C ASN A 306 7.35 2.12 16.61
N GLU A 307 7.91 3.29 16.28
CA GLU A 307 7.10 4.43 15.82
C GLU A 307 6.32 4.08 14.55
N TYR A 308 6.91 3.29 13.65
CA TYR A 308 6.28 2.78 12.44
C TYR A 308 6.73 1.34 12.16
N ALA A 309 5.77 0.45 11.89
CA ALA A 309 6.03 -0.92 11.45
C ALA A 309 4.79 -1.52 10.76
N ALA A 310 4.99 -2.57 9.97
CA ALA A 310 3.97 -3.46 9.45
C ALA A 310 4.25 -4.88 9.94
N VAL A 311 3.34 -5.43 10.76
CA VAL A 311 3.44 -6.77 11.33
C VAL A 311 2.28 -7.60 10.79
N THR A 312 2.58 -8.65 10.04
CA THR A 312 1.56 -9.51 9.40
C THR A 312 1.76 -10.96 9.80
N VAL A 313 0.67 -11.62 10.17
CA VAL A 313 0.62 -13.02 10.61
C VAL A 313 -0.33 -13.78 9.70
N VAL A 314 0.19 -14.80 9.00
CA VAL A 314 -0.58 -15.63 8.06
C VAL A 314 -0.24 -17.12 8.21
N PRO A 315 -1.21 -18.03 8.01
CA PRO A 315 -0.95 -19.46 7.98
C PRO A 315 -0.25 -19.85 6.66
N LEU A 316 0.71 -20.77 6.75
CA LEU A 316 1.35 -21.43 5.61
C LEU A 316 0.62 -22.72 5.17
N ASP A 317 -0.32 -23.20 6.00
CA ASP A 317 -1.14 -24.39 5.75
C ASP A 317 -2.60 -24.05 5.39
N GLN A 318 -2.90 -22.77 5.16
CA GLN A 318 -4.22 -22.23 4.79
C GLN A 318 -5.37 -22.46 5.78
N ARG A 319 -5.08 -23.02 6.98
CA ARG A 319 -6.07 -23.13 8.06
C ARG A 319 -6.23 -21.80 8.79
N PRO A 320 -7.36 -21.56 9.47
CA PRO A 320 -7.48 -20.41 10.39
C PRO A 320 -6.31 -20.34 11.36
N LEU A 321 -5.86 -19.12 11.70
CA LEU A 321 -4.72 -18.87 12.56
C LEU A 321 -4.84 -19.55 13.92
N ALA A 322 -6.03 -19.66 14.50
CA ALA A 322 -6.27 -20.39 15.74
C ALA A 322 -5.98 -21.92 15.65
N ALA A 323 -5.99 -22.49 14.45
CA ALA A 323 -5.87 -23.94 14.21
C ALA A 323 -4.69 -24.34 13.32
N SER A 324 -3.95 -23.37 12.77
CA SER A 324 -2.79 -23.61 11.90
C SER A 324 -1.64 -24.28 12.66
N GLU A 325 -0.90 -25.17 12.01
CA GLU A 325 0.33 -25.75 12.57
C GLU A 325 1.58 -25.03 12.05
N LYS A 326 1.43 -24.15 11.07
CA LYS A 326 2.57 -23.47 10.46
C LYS A 326 2.19 -22.05 10.11
N ILE A 327 2.73 -21.09 10.85
CA ILE A 327 2.39 -19.66 10.72
C ILE A 327 3.63 -18.89 10.32
N LEU A 328 3.50 -18.02 9.32
CA LEU A 328 4.49 -17.01 8.97
C LEU A 328 4.14 -15.71 9.69
N VAL A 329 5.11 -15.19 10.44
CA VAL A 329 5.14 -13.84 10.98
C VAL A 329 6.12 -13.04 10.14
N GLN A 330 5.68 -11.90 9.63
CA GLN A 330 6.47 -11.00 8.80
C GLN A 330 6.46 -9.59 9.39
N VAL A 331 7.62 -8.96 9.49
CA VAL A 331 7.78 -7.60 10.02
C VAL A 331 8.56 -6.73 9.06
N GLY A 332 8.00 -5.57 8.74
CA GLY A 332 8.66 -4.50 8.00
C GLY A 332 8.68 -3.21 8.80
N THR A 333 9.80 -2.48 8.75
CA THR A 333 9.95 -1.16 9.38
C THR A 333 10.32 -0.13 8.30
N THR A 334 11.23 0.80 8.59
CA THR A 334 11.78 1.76 7.63
C THR A 334 13.11 1.27 7.07
N ILE A 335 13.53 1.77 5.91
CA ILE A 335 14.89 1.53 5.38
C ILE A 335 15.63 2.81 5.00
N ARG A 336 16.95 2.76 5.10
CA ARG A 336 17.88 3.75 4.55
C ARG A 336 19.15 3.08 4.03
N PRO A 337 19.85 3.65 3.04
CA PRO A 337 21.20 3.19 2.69
C PRO A 337 22.16 3.31 3.89
N THR A 338 23.20 2.49 3.90
CA THR A 338 24.27 2.60 4.90
C THR A 338 24.95 3.96 4.78
N GLY A 339 25.09 4.68 5.90
CA GLY A 339 25.73 6.00 5.90
C GLY A 339 24.83 7.14 5.40
N TRP A 340 23.53 6.91 5.18
CA TRP A 340 22.57 7.97 4.90
C TRP A 340 22.53 9.01 6.01
N ILE A 341 22.60 10.30 5.65
CA ILE A 341 22.51 11.42 6.57
C ILE A 341 21.46 12.41 6.04
N GLU A 342 20.54 12.80 6.91
CA GLU A 342 19.54 13.82 6.67
C GLU A 342 19.48 14.79 7.85
N ARG A 343 18.93 15.99 7.61
CA ARG A 343 18.63 16.97 8.66
C ARG A 343 17.25 17.56 8.47
N ASP A 344 16.66 18.05 9.56
CA ASP A 344 15.39 18.77 9.49
C ASP A 344 15.52 19.98 8.58
N ALA A 345 14.50 20.18 7.74
CA ALA A 345 14.42 21.30 6.82
C ALA A 345 12.96 21.69 6.57
N GLU A 346 12.77 22.91 6.10
CA GLU A 346 11.50 23.35 5.54
C GLU A 346 11.46 23.01 4.05
N VAL A 347 10.36 22.40 3.61
CA VAL A 347 10.11 22.06 2.22
C VAL A 347 8.96 22.92 1.72
N GLN A 348 9.22 23.71 0.69
CA GLN A 348 8.18 24.50 0.02
C GLN A 348 7.46 23.61 -0.97
N SER A 349 6.13 23.57 -0.91
CA SER A 349 5.30 22.80 -1.82
C SER A 349 3.94 23.45 -2.01
N ASP A 350 3.57 23.77 -3.26
CA ASP A 350 2.30 24.42 -3.64
C ASP A 350 1.92 25.64 -2.77
N GLY A 351 2.92 26.46 -2.43
CA GLY A 351 2.74 27.67 -1.61
C GLY A 351 2.58 27.41 -0.11
N VAL A 352 2.77 26.16 0.34
CA VAL A 352 2.76 25.75 1.74
C VAL A 352 4.17 25.36 2.19
N THR A 353 4.56 25.84 3.37
CA THR A 353 5.77 25.40 4.05
C THR A 353 5.48 24.13 4.86
N LEU A 354 6.15 23.03 4.54
CA LEU A 354 6.03 21.76 5.22
C LEU A 354 7.31 21.43 6.00
N ARG A 355 7.16 20.69 7.10
CA ARG A 355 8.31 20.09 7.79
C ARG A 355 8.74 18.86 7.02
N GLY A 356 10.00 18.85 6.58
CA GLY A 356 10.60 17.72 5.91
C GLY A 356 12.06 17.58 6.27
N LYS A 357 12.82 17.03 5.33
CA LYS A 357 14.21 16.68 5.49
C LYS A 357 15.01 17.18 4.30
N GLN A 358 16.23 17.62 4.55
CA GLN A 358 17.25 17.78 3.53
C GLN A 358 18.21 16.60 3.58
N ILE A 359 18.51 16.02 2.43
CA ILE A 359 19.49 14.95 2.27
C ILE A 359 20.88 15.57 2.32
N VAL A 360 21.69 15.17 3.29
CA VAL A 360 23.09 15.62 3.43
C VAL A 360 24.01 14.61 2.78
N ASP A 361 23.76 13.32 3.00
CA ASP A 361 24.50 12.21 2.41
C ASP A 361 23.54 11.11 1.98
N THR A 362 23.67 10.66 0.74
CA THR A 362 22.89 9.59 0.14
C THR A 362 23.33 8.20 0.61
N GLY A 363 24.50 8.07 1.23
CA GLY A 363 25.06 6.81 1.67
C GLY A 363 25.39 5.85 0.52
N CYS A 364 25.45 4.56 0.84
CA CYS A 364 25.72 3.48 -0.10
C CYS A 364 25.05 2.16 0.32
N GLY A 365 25.16 1.14 -0.53
CA GLY A 365 24.75 -0.21 -0.16
C GLY A 365 25.55 -0.76 1.04
N PRO A 366 24.98 -1.71 1.80
CA PRO A 366 23.63 -2.25 1.66
C PRO A 366 22.56 -1.35 2.31
N TRP A 367 21.29 -1.66 2.05
CA TRP A 367 20.16 -1.12 2.83
C TRP A 367 20.25 -1.53 4.30
N ARG A 368 19.89 -0.60 5.18
CA ARG A 368 19.72 -0.80 6.63
C ARG A 368 18.24 -0.75 6.96
N VAL A 369 17.73 -1.86 7.48
CA VAL A 369 16.37 -1.97 8.00
C VAL A 369 16.34 -1.45 9.44
N GLY A 370 15.32 -0.67 9.79
CA GLY A 370 15.10 -0.22 11.16
C GLY A 370 14.83 -1.40 12.09
N ALA A 371 15.33 -1.33 13.33
CA ALA A 371 15.22 -2.42 14.27
C ALA A 371 13.76 -2.77 14.59
N THR A 372 13.43 -4.05 14.58
CA THR A 372 12.18 -4.60 15.10
C THR A 372 12.17 -4.51 16.63
N LYS A 373 11.08 -3.99 17.19
CA LYS A 373 10.85 -3.83 18.64
C LYS A 373 9.44 -4.31 18.99
N VAL A 374 9.16 -5.55 18.62
CA VAL A 374 7.83 -6.16 18.70
C VAL A 374 7.88 -7.40 19.59
N CYS A 375 6.99 -7.45 20.56
CA CYS A 375 6.58 -8.68 21.22
C CYS A 375 5.27 -9.15 20.59
N LEU A 376 5.22 -10.42 20.20
CA LEU A 376 4.06 -11.03 19.56
C LEU A 376 3.51 -12.12 20.46
N THR A 377 2.21 -12.08 20.73
CA THR A 377 1.47 -13.24 21.23
C THR A 377 0.61 -13.82 20.12
N VAL A 378 0.65 -15.14 19.94
CA VAL A 378 -0.23 -15.89 19.04
C VAL A 378 -1.05 -16.88 19.85
N LYS A 379 -2.38 -16.69 19.84
CA LYS A 379 -3.38 -17.53 20.51
C LYS A 379 -3.65 -18.77 19.66
N ASN A 380 -2.68 -19.68 19.63
CA ASN A 380 -2.79 -20.94 18.90
C ASN A 380 -2.12 -22.08 19.69
N PRO A 381 -2.88 -23.12 20.10
CA PRO A 381 -2.37 -24.24 20.89
C PRO A 381 -1.57 -25.28 20.09
N ASN A 382 -1.37 -25.13 18.78
CA ASN A 382 -0.62 -26.06 17.93
C ASN A 382 0.82 -25.64 17.66
N VAL A 383 1.20 -24.38 17.94
CA VAL A 383 2.57 -23.88 17.72
C VAL A 383 3.33 -23.76 19.05
N ARG A 384 4.59 -24.22 19.09
CA ARG A 384 5.46 -24.21 20.29
C ARG A 384 6.91 -23.83 20.00
N LYS A 385 7.27 -23.63 18.73
CA LYS A 385 8.62 -23.26 18.30
C LYS A 385 8.58 -22.06 17.39
N ALA A 386 9.56 -21.17 17.53
CA ALA A 386 9.78 -20.06 16.62
C ALA A 386 11.15 -20.21 15.93
N THR A 387 11.13 -20.26 14.60
CA THR A 387 12.31 -20.31 13.76
C THR A 387 12.48 -18.98 13.05
N ARG A 388 13.57 -18.28 13.33
CA ARG A 388 13.96 -17.08 12.60
C ARG A 388 14.42 -17.49 11.20
N LEU A 389 14.01 -16.74 10.19
CA LEU A 389 14.53 -16.87 8.83
C LEU A 389 15.42 -15.67 8.46
N ASP A 390 16.33 -15.88 7.51
CA ASP A 390 17.07 -14.81 6.84
C ASP A 390 16.20 -14.08 5.80
N VAL A 391 16.75 -13.06 5.15
CA VAL A 391 16.03 -12.28 4.12
C VAL A 391 15.58 -13.10 2.93
N ASN A 392 16.18 -14.26 2.67
CA ASN A 392 15.80 -15.16 1.59
C ASN A 392 14.82 -16.27 2.03
N GLY A 393 14.40 -16.26 3.30
CA GLY A 393 13.46 -17.22 3.85
C GLY A 393 14.10 -18.54 4.31
N TYR A 394 15.42 -18.62 4.45
CA TYR A 394 16.09 -19.81 5.00
C TYR A 394 16.20 -19.74 6.53
N PRO A 395 16.05 -20.86 7.26
CA PRO A 395 16.26 -20.89 8.70
C PRO A 395 17.64 -20.36 9.11
N SER A 396 17.66 -19.37 10.01
CA SER A 396 18.89 -18.72 10.50
C SER A 396 19.08 -18.83 12.01
N GLY A 397 18.05 -19.26 12.75
CA GLY A 397 18.14 -19.48 14.19
C GLY A 397 16.82 -19.84 14.83
N THR A 398 16.85 -20.08 16.14
CA THR A 398 15.64 -20.27 16.97
C THR A 398 15.42 -19.05 17.84
N ILE A 399 14.15 -18.73 18.08
CA ILE A 399 13.74 -17.65 18.98
C ILE A 399 13.10 -18.31 20.21
N PRO A 400 13.51 -17.95 21.44
CA PRO A 400 12.84 -18.40 22.64
C PRO A 400 11.36 -18.03 22.61
N VAL A 401 10.49 -18.95 23.04
CA VAL A 401 9.05 -18.70 23.18
C VAL A 401 8.61 -18.99 24.61
N GLU A 402 7.70 -18.16 25.10
CA GLU A 402 6.99 -18.40 26.35
C GLU A 402 5.65 -19.04 26.02
N ASN A 403 5.40 -20.24 26.58
CA ASN A 403 4.13 -20.93 26.39
C ASN A 403 3.15 -20.46 27.46
N GLY A 404 1.99 -19.96 27.03
CA GLY A 404 0.89 -19.54 27.91
C GLY A 404 -0.37 -20.35 27.67
N ASP A 405 -1.46 -19.98 28.35
CA ASP A 405 -2.76 -20.64 28.20
C ASP A 405 -3.31 -20.42 26.79
N GLY A 406 -3.11 -21.42 25.93
CA GLY A 406 -3.65 -21.48 24.58
C GLY A 406 -2.78 -20.88 23.47
N GLY A 407 -1.49 -20.57 23.73
CA GLY A 407 -0.64 -19.93 22.72
C GLY A 407 0.83 -19.76 23.09
N VAL A 408 1.54 -18.98 22.27
CA VAL A 408 2.95 -18.61 22.47
C VAL A 408 3.11 -17.10 22.49
N SER A 409 4.04 -16.61 23.31
CA SER A 409 4.55 -15.24 23.27
C SER A 409 6.05 -15.25 22.95
N LEU A 410 6.52 -14.25 22.20
CA LEU A 410 7.93 -14.12 21.83
C LEU A 410 8.31 -12.67 21.54
N ASP A 411 9.51 -12.29 21.99
CA ASP A 411 10.18 -11.09 21.54
C ASP A 411 10.84 -11.35 20.18
N LEU A 412 10.45 -10.57 19.18
CA LEU A 412 11.05 -10.65 17.85
C LEU A 412 12.44 -10.01 17.88
N PRO A 413 13.50 -10.70 17.39
CA PRO A 413 14.83 -10.13 17.29
C PRO A 413 14.85 -8.80 16.53
N ALA A 414 15.79 -7.92 16.88
CA ALA A 414 15.91 -6.58 16.28
C ALA A 414 16.07 -6.61 14.75
N ASP A 415 16.58 -7.70 14.19
CA ASP A 415 16.82 -7.92 12.76
C ASP A 415 15.85 -8.96 12.16
N ALA A 416 14.74 -9.27 12.84
CA ALA A 416 13.72 -10.17 12.34
C ALA A 416 12.88 -9.52 11.24
N ILE A 417 12.86 -10.16 10.07
CA ILE A 417 11.93 -9.87 8.96
C ILE A 417 10.92 -11.00 8.82
N TYR A 418 11.36 -12.26 8.94
CA TYR A 418 10.47 -13.43 8.93
C TYR A 418 10.75 -14.36 10.10
N VAL A 419 9.66 -14.88 10.67
CA VAL A 419 9.67 -15.94 11.67
C VAL A 419 8.60 -16.95 11.31
N VAL A 420 8.93 -18.23 11.40
CA VAL A 420 7.94 -19.32 11.26
C VAL A 420 7.66 -19.90 12.63
N LEU A 421 6.38 -19.92 13.00
CA LEU A 421 5.89 -20.65 14.16
C LEU A 421 5.43 -22.04 13.73
N SER A 422 5.80 -23.05 14.51
CA SER A 422 5.52 -24.46 14.22
C SER A 422 5.39 -25.28 15.52
N PRO A 423 4.97 -26.56 15.47
CA PRO A 423 4.71 -27.36 16.66
C PRO A 423 5.95 -27.72 17.47
#